data_AF-A0A7T8QTS1-F1
#
_entry.id   AF-A0A7T8QTS1-F1
#
_cell.length_a   1.000
_cell.length_b   1.000
_cell.length_c   1.000
_cell.angle_alpha   90.00
_cell.angle_beta   90.00
_cell.angle_gamma   90.00
#
_symmetry.space_group_name_H-M   'P 1'
#
loop_
_entity.id
_entity.type
_entity.pdbx_description
1 polymer ?
#
loop_
_entity_poly.entity_id
_entity_poly.type
_entity_poly.pdbx_seq_one_letter_code
_entity_poly.pdbx_strand_id
1 'polypeptide(L)'
;PQINQYGEVNQLGGMFVNGRPLPNHIRVRIIELAQLGIRPCDISRQLRVSHGCVSKILARYNETGSILPGPSGAQSPASRPQRDICMEIRDKLLSDGICDKYNVPSVSSISRILRNKIGNLSQLGGGASPLYKHS
;
A
#
# COMPACT_ATOMS: atom_id res chain seq x y z
N PRO A 1 -13.58 -31.84 23.09
CA PRO A 1 -13.46 -30.55 23.80
C PRO A 1 -13.87 -29.37 22.89
N GLN A 2 -15.02 -28.76 23.18
CA GLN A 2 -15.54 -27.60 22.46
C GLN A 2 -14.57 -26.42 22.62
N ILE A 3 -13.99 -25.96 21.52
CA ILE A 3 -13.08 -24.82 21.50
C ILE A 3 -13.95 -23.58 21.67
N ASN A 4 -13.91 -22.98 22.86
CA ASN A 4 -14.59 -21.74 23.21
C ASN A 4 -14.37 -20.68 22.10
N GLN A 5 -15.35 -20.50 21.21
CA GLN A 5 -15.41 -19.40 20.22
C GLN A 5 -15.87 -18.09 20.87
N TYR A 6 -15.38 -17.77 22.08
CA TYR A 6 -15.73 -16.52 22.72
C TYR A 6 -14.73 -15.47 22.28
N GLY A 7 -15.22 -14.47 21.53
CA GLY A 7 -14.42 -13.29 21.21
C GLY A 7 -13.90 -12.64 22.48
N GLU A 8 -12.62 -12.27 22.47
CA GLU A 8 -12.00 -11.48 23.52
C GLU A 8 -12.44 -10.02 23.39
N VAL A 9 -12.44 -9.29 24.50
CA VAL A 9 -12.76 -7.86 24.52
C VAL A 9 -11.47 -7.09 24.72
N ASN A 10 -11.19 -6.13 23.85
CA ASN A 10 -10.01 -5.27 23.97
C ASN A 10 -10.23 -4.19 25.05
N GLN A 11 -9.19 -3.41 25.35
CA GLN A 11 -9.22 -2.32 26.34
C GLN A 11 -10.22 -1.20 26.00
N LEU A 12 -10.70 -1.15 24.75
CA LEU A 12 -11.68 -0.18 24.28
C LEU A 12 -13.12 -0.75 24.31
N GLY A 13 -13.29 -1.98 24.81
CA GLY A 13 -14.61 -2.64 24.90
C GLY A 13 -15.11 -3.23 23.58
N GLY A 14 -14.23 -3.45 22.60
CA GLY A 14 -14.57 -4.05 21.30
C GLY A 14 -14.20 -5.52 21.23
N MET A 15 -15.07 -6.32 20.61
CA MET A 15 -14.88 -7.77 20.46
C MET A 15 -13.90 -8.08 19.31
N PHE A 16 -12.95 -8.98 19.57
CA PHE A 16 -12.00 -9.50 18.60
C PHE A 16 -11.75 -10.99 18.84
N VAL A 17 -11.25 -11.70 17.83
CA VAL A 17 -10.84 -13.10 17.97
C VAL A 17 -9.39 -13.21 17.55
N ASN A 18 -8.53 -13.69 18.46
CA ASN A 18 -7.11 -13.86 18.17
C ASN A 18 -6.91 -14.76 16.94
N GLY A 19 -6.05 -14.30 16.01
CA GLY A 19 -5.78 -15.00 14.75
C GLY A 19 -6.84 -14.85 13.65
N ARG A 20 -7.98 -14.17 13.90
CA ARG A 20 -8.98 -13.90 12.87
C ARG A 20 -8.94 -12.44 12.40
N PRO A 21 -9.12 -12.18 11.08
CA PRO A 21 -9.23 -10.83 10.58
C PRO A 21 -10.48 -10.15 11.13
N LEU A 22 -10.37 -8.83 11.36
CA LEU A 22 -11.50 -7.99 11.79
C LEU A 22 -12.65 -8.12 10.77
N PRO A 23 -13.92 -8.18 11.22
CA PRO A 23 -15.06 -8.33 10.32
C PRO A 23 -15.06 -7.29 9.20
N ASN A 24 -15.44 -7.71 7.99
CA ASN A 24 -15.35 -6.86 6.79
C ASN A 24 -16.11 -5.53 6.95
N HIS A 25 -17.30 -5.57 7.57
CA HIS A 25 -18.11 -4.36 7.81
C HIS A 25 -17.37 -3.32 8.68
N ILE A 26 -16.57 -3.76 9.67
CA ILE A 26 -15.77 -2.84 10.49
C ILE A 26 -14.60 -2.27 9.68
N ARG A 27 -13.96 -3.10 8.85
CA ARG A 27 -12.85 -2.66 7.97
C ARG A 27 -13.31 -1.59 6.99
N VAL A 28 -14.48 -1.77 6.39
CA VAL A 28 -15.13 -0.77 5.51
C VAL A 28 -15.43 0.50 6.30
N ARG A 29 -16.02 0.37 7.49
CA ARG A 29 -16.38 1.52 8.32
C ARG A 29 -15.16 2.36 8.74
N ILE A 30 -14.02 1.74 9.02
CA ILE A 30 -12.76 2.44 9.30
C ILE A 30 -12.35 3.35 8.14
N ILE A 31 -12.50 2.86 6.90
CA ILE A 31 -12.10 3.58 5.69
C ILE A 31 -13.07 4.72 5.40
N GLU A 32 -14.39 4.46 5.49
CA GLU A 32 -15.42 5.48 5.32
C GLU A 32 -15.18 6.67 6.26
N LEU A 33 -14.96 6.41 7.56
CA LEU A 33 -14.72 7.47 8.53
C LEU A 33 -13.44 8.25 8.24
N ALA A 34 -12.38 7.59 7.76
CA ALA A 34 -11.16 8.27 7.37
C ALA A 34 -11.35 9.13 6.10
N GLN A 35 -12.14 8.68 5.13
CA GLN A 35 -12.49 9.47 3.94
C GLN A 35 -13.34 10.71 4.28
N LEU A 36 -14.17 10.62 5.33
CA LEU A 36 -14.90 11.76 5.90
C LEU A 36 -14.00 12.72 6.69
N GLY A 37 -12.69 12.46 6.77
CA GLY A 37 -11.72 13.30 7.47
C GLY A 37 -11.69 13.09 8.99
N ILE A 38 -12.32 12.02 9.51
CA ILE A 38 -12.27 11.71 10.94
C ILE A 38 -10.88 11.21 11.33
N ARG A 39 -10.35 11.72 12.45
CA ARG A 39 -9.01 11.35 12.91
C ARG A 39 -8.97 9.86 13.33
N PRO A 40 -7.89 9.12 13.03
CA PRO A 40 -7.77 7.70 13.37
C PRO A 40 -7.97 7.39 14.86
N CYS A 41 -7.64 8.33 15.76
CA CYS A 41 -7.88 8.20 17.19
C CYS A 41 -9.37 8.22 17.54
N ASP A 42 -10.18 9.03 16.85
CA ASP A 42 -11.64 9.07 17.01
C ASP A 42 -12.28 7.83 16.42
N ILE A 43 -11.81 7.35 15.27
CA ILE A 43 -12.25 6.09 14.66
C ILE A 43 -12.01 4.91 15.61
N SER A 44 -10.82 4.85 16.23
CA SER A 44 -10.45 3.81 17.20
C SER A 44 -11.41 3.77 18.39
N ARG A 45 -11.78 4.94 18.94
CA ARG A 45 -12.75 5.05 20.04
C ARG A 45 -14.17 4.68 19.62
N GLN A 46 -14.63 5.18 18.46
CA GLN A 46 -15.99 4.95 17.97
C GLN A 46 -16.25 3.48 17.65
N LEU A 47 -15.31 2.83 16.96
CA LEU A 47 -15.44 1.43 16.55
C LEU A 47 -14.93 0.45 17.61
N ARG A 48 -14.37 0.97 18.71
CA ARG A 48 -13.74 0.19 19.79
C ARG A 48 -12.68 -0.77 19.25
N VAL A 49 -11.88 -0.30 18.29
CA VAL A 49 -10.81 -1.05 17.63
C VAL A 49 -9.48 -0.44 18.04
N SER A 50 -8.48 -1.27 18.36
CA SER A 50 -7.14 -0.78 18.73
C SER A 50 -6.55 0.12 17.65
N HIS A 51 -5.90 1.21 18.07
CA HIS A 51 -5.28 2.19 17.16
C HIS A 51 -4.33 1.54 16.15
N GLY A 52 -3.51 0.56 16.57
CA GLY A 52 -2.62 -0.17 15.67
C GLY A 52 -3.34 -0.96 14.57
N CYS A 53 -4.55 -1.45 14.83
CA CYS A 53 -5.37 -2.13 13.82
C CYS A 53 -5.96 -1.12 12.83
N VAL A 54 -6.49 0.01 13.32
CA VAL A 54 -6.97 1.13 12.49
C VAL A 54 -5.85 1.64 11.57
N SER A 55 -4.67 1.93 12.12
CA SER A 55 -3.50 2.37 11.36
C SER A 55 -3.09 1.35 10.29
N LYS A 56 -3.04 0.05 10.63
CA LYS A 56 -2.69 -1.01 9.67
C LYS A 56 -3.71 -1.16 8.54
N ILE A 57 -5.00 -0.98 8.82
CA ILE A 57 -6.06 -1.00 7.80
C ILE A 57 -5.97 0.23 6.90
N LEU A 58 -5.78 1.43 7.47
CA LEU A 58 -5.65 2.67 6.71
C LEU A 58 -4.37 2.70 5.88
N ALA A 59 -3.24 2.22 6.41
CA ALA A 59 -2.00 2.06 5.66
C ALA A 59 -2.22 1.15 4.45
N ARG A 60 -2.77 -0.07 4.69
CA ARG A 60 -3.16 -0.99 3.60
C ARG A 60 -4.11 -0.36 2.61
N TYR A 61 -5.07 0.46 3.04
CA TYR A 61 -6.02 1.09 2.13
C TYR A 61 -5.37 2.20 1.29
N ASN A 62 -4.51 3.03 1.87
CA ASN A 62 -3.74 4.03 1.11
C ASN A 62 -2.74 3.36 0.15
N GLU A 63 -2.16 2.24 0.55
CA GLU A 63 -1.23 1.46 -0.27
C GLU A 63 -1.91 0.64 -1.36
N THR A 64 -3.11 0.08 -1.09
CA THR A 64 -3.73 -0.93 -1.97
C THR A 64 -5.08 -0.55 -2.56
N GLY A 65 -5.76 0.46 -2.02
CA GLY A 65 -7.16 0.76 -2.29
C GLY A 65 -8.12 -0.39 -1.94
N SER A 66 -7.62 -1.46 -1.31
CA SER A 66 -8.37 -2.70 -1.10
C SER A 66 -8.73 -2.88 0.37
N ILE A 67 -10.01 -3.12 0.60
CA ILE A 67 -10.58 -3.42 1.92
C ILE A 67 -10.35 -4.88 2.33
N LEU A 68 -10.01 -5.75 1.37
CA LEU A 68 -9.91 -7.19 1.59
C LEU A 68 -8.58 -7.57 2.27
N PRO A 69 -8.59 -8.55 3.20
CA PRO A 69 -7.37 -9.18 3.67
C PRO A 69 -6.74 -9.98 2.51
N GLY A 70 -5.91 -9.33 1.70
CA GLY A 70 -5.29 -9.93 0.51
C GLY A 70 -4.45 -11.18 0.81
N PRO A 71 -4.50 -12.20 -0.07
CA PRO A 71 -3.56 -13.32 -0.07
C PRO A 71 -2.12 -12.83 -0.22
N SER A 72 -1.19 -13.53 0.41
CA SER A 72 0.26 -13.33 0.32
C SER A 72 0.74 -13.51 -1.13
N GLY A 73 0.65 -12.47 -1.95
CA GLY A 73 1.07 -12.50 -3.36
C GLY A 73 0.93 -11.16 -4.09
N ALA A 74 0.83 -10.05 -3.36
CA ALA A 74 0.63 -8.73 -3.96
C ALA A 74 1.97 -8.12 -4.41
N GLN A 75 1.99 -7.66 -5.66
CA GLN A 75 3.07 -6.90 -6.29
C GLN A 75 3.65 -5.84 -5.34
N SER A 76 4.98 -5.83 -5.21
CA SER A 76 5.71 -5.03 -4.23
C SER A 76 5.33 -3.54 -4.24
N PRO A 77 5.32 -2.87 -3.07
CA PRO A 77 4.88 -1.48 -2.87
C PRO A 77 5.64 -0.44 -3.70
N ALA A 78 6.79 -0.76 -4.30
CA ALA A 78 7.50 0.12 -5.22
C ALA A 78 6.78 0.35 -6.58
N SER A 79 5.88 -0.57 -6.97
CA SER A 79 5.27 -0.56 -8.32
C SER A 79 4.09 0.41 -8.45
N ARG A 80 3.43 0.75 -7.35
CA ARG A 80 2.21 1.58 -7.32
C ARG A 80 2.46 3.09 -7.38
N PRO A 81 3.34 3.69 -6.55
CA PRO A 81 3.74 5.09 -6.74
C PRO A 81 4.39 5.28 -8.11
N GLN A 82 5.13 4.28 -8.60
CA GLN A 82 5.69 4.31 -9.95
C GLN A 82 4.60 4.31 -11.03
N ARG A 83 3.48 3.61 -10.83
CA ARG A 83 2.33 3.64 -11.77
C ARG A 83 1.68 5.03 -11.79
N ASP A 84 1.46 5.64 -10.63
CA ASP A 84 0.85 6.98 -10.54
C ASP A 84 1.74 8.05 -11.20
N ILE A 85 3.06 8.00 -10.93
CA ILE A 85 4.05 8.87 -11.59
C ILE A 85 4.08 8.65 -13.11
N CYS A 86 3.98 7.39 -13.57
CA CYS A 86 3.97 7.09 -15.01
C CYS A 86 2.68 7.55 -15.69
N MET A 87 1.55 7.54 -14.99
CA MET A 87 0.29 8.11 -15.49
C MET A 87 0.40 9.63 -15.65
N GLU A 88 0.96 10.31 -14.64
CA GLU A 88 1.15 11.76 -14.68
C GLU A 88 2.09 12.18 -15.84
N ILE A 89 3.18 11.45 -16.04
CA ILE A 89 4.10 11.70 -17.17
C ILE A 89 3.42 11.48 -18.52
N ARG A 90 2.57 10.45 -18.63
CA ARG A 90 1.80 10.20 -19.85
C ARG A 90 0.88 11.37 -20.16
N ASP A 91 0.16 11.86 -19.17
CA ASP A 91 -0.80 12.94 -19.33
C ASP A 91 -0.10 14.28 -19.63
N LYS A 92 1.08 14.53 -19.04
CA LYS A 92 1.96 15.65 -19.41
C LYS A 92 2.46 15.57 -20.85
N LEU A 93 2.90 14.40 -21.31
CA LEU A 93 3.37 14.22 -22.71
C LEU A 93 2.27 14.49 -23.74
N LEU A 94 1.02 14.17 -23.41
CA LEU A 94 -0.15 14.49 -24.23
C LEU A 94 -0.50 15.98 -24.17
N SER A 95 -0.44 16.58 -22.97
CA SER A 95 -0.76 17.99 -22.74
C SER A 95 0.24 18.94 -23.38
N ASP A 96 1.53 18.60 -23.36
CA ASP A 96 2.61 19.42 -23.94
C ASP A 96 2.70 19.26 -25.47
N GLY A 97 1.85 18.44 -26.08
CA GLY A 97 1.84 18.17 -27.53
C GLY A 97 3.06 17.40 -28.03
N ILE A 98 3.89 16.87 -27.12
CA ILE A 98 5.10 16.09 -27.45
C ILE A 98 4.73 14.74 -28.05
N CYS A 99 3.62 14.14 -27.59
CA CYS A 99 3.10 12.88 -28.09
C CYS A 99 1.60 13.00 -28.38
N ASP A 100 1.13 12.40 -29.48
CA ASP A 100 -0.29 12.19 -29.75
C ASP A 100 -0.75 10.83 -29.19
N LYS A 101 -2.06 10.60 -29.11
CA LYS A 101 -2.70 9.37 -28.58
C LYS A 101 -2.20 8.07 -29.21
N TYR A 102 -1.60 8.13 -30.40
CA TYR A 102 -1.00 7.00 -31.11
C TYR A 102 0.50 6.81 -30.83
N ASN A 103 1.20 7.88 -30.43
CA ASN A 103 2.64 7.89 -30.22
C ASN A 103 3.04 7.89 -28.74
N VAL A 104 2.06 8.13 -27.85
CA VAL A 104 2.30 8.15 -26.41
C VAL A 104 2.64 6.74 -25.89
N PRO A 105 3.78 6.56 -25.19
CA PRO A 105 4.17 5.26 -24.68
C PRO A 105 3.24 4.79 -23.55
N SER A 106 3.09 3.47 -23.42
CA SER A 106 2.31 2.89 -22.32
C SER A 106 2.92 3.21 -20.95
N VAL A 107 2.11 3.20 -19.90
CA VAL A 107 2.53 3.39 -18.50
C VAL A 107 3.67 2.43 -18.14
N SER A 108 3.64 1.19 -18.63
CA SER A 108 4.69 0.18 -18.44
C SER A 108 5.98 0.54 -19.18
N SER A 109 5.89 1.11 -20.38
CA SER A 109 7.03 1.59 -21.16
C SER A 109 7.71 2.79 -20.51
N ILE A 110 6.92 3.75 -20.02
CA ILE A 110 7.40 4.91 -19.25
C ILE A 110 8.13 4.44 -17.99
N SER A 111 7.54 3.49 -17.27
CA SER A 111 8.13 2.88 -16.08
C SER A 111 9.49 2.22 -16.36
N ARG A 112 9.64 1.54 -17.50
CA ARG A 112 10.92 0.94 -17.93
C ARG A 112 11.96 2.00 -18.28
N ILE A 113 11.58 3.06 -18.97
CA ILE A 113 12.47 4.17 -19.35
C ILE A 113 12.97 4.92 -18.11
N LEU A 114 12.07 5.23 -17.17
CA LEU A 114 12.43 5.88 -15.90
C LEU A 114 13.44 5.04 -15.11
N ARG A 115 13.21 3.73 -15.01
CA ARG A 115 14.18 2.82 -14.36
C ARG A 115 15.52 2.76 -15.08
N ASN A 116 15.54 2.75 -16.42
CA ASN A 116 16.80 2.73 -17.18
C ASN A 116 17.57 4.05 -17.08
N LYS A 117 16.88 5.19 -16.98
CA LYS A 117 17.51 6.51 -16.90
C LYS A 117 18.01 6.82 -15.49
N ILE A 118 17.30 6.35 -14.46
CA ILE A 118 17.73 6.46 -13.05
C ILE A 118 18.79 5.39 -12.71
N GLY A 119 18.68 4.17 -13.27
CA GLY A 119 19.66 3.11 -13.08
C GLY A 119 21.04 3.39 -13.70
N ASN A 120 21.11 4.28 -14.70
CA ASN A 120 22.40 4.76 -15.24
C ASN A 120 23.08 5.81 -14.33
N LEU A 121 22.36 6.48 -13.43
CA LEU A 121 22.97 7.33 -12.39
C LEU A 121 23.51 6.51 -11.22
N SER A 122 23.00 5.29 -11.01
CA SER A 122 23.52 4.34 -10.01
C SER A 122 24.78 3.60 -10.45
N GLN A 123 25.18 3.68 -11.73
CA GLN A 123 26.37 3.00 -12.27
C GLN A 123 27.66 3.84 -12.26
N LEU A 124 27.68 4.99 -11.59
CA LEU A 124 28.93 5.73 -11.27
C LEU A 124 29.34 5.63 -9.79
N GLY A 125 28.65 4.83 -8.96
CA GLY A 125 28.84 4.82 -7.51
C GLY A 125 28.96 3.45 -6.83
N GLY A 126 29.46 2.41 -7.51
CA GLY A 126 29.60 1.10 -6.88
C GLY A 126 30.30 0.06 -7.74
N GLY A 127 31.57 0.32 -8.07
CA GLY A 127 32.45 -0.72 -8.59
C GLY A 127 32.67 -1.83 -7.55
N ALA A 128 32.57 -3.08 -8.02
CA ALA A 128 33.53 -4.17 -7.79
C ALA A 128 34.12 -4.29 -6.36
N SER A 129 34.02 -5.38 -5.59
CA SER A 129 33.86 -6.82 -5.85
C SER A 129 33.78 -7.54 -4.48
N PRO A 130 33.35 -8.81 -4.40
CA PRO A 130 33.39 -9.62 -3.17
C PRO A 130 34.78 -10.20 -2.95
N LEU A 131 35.35 -10.10 -1.74
CA LEU A 131 36.67 -10.67 -1.40
C LEU A 131 36.70 -11.29 0.01
N TYR A 132 36.60 -12.62 0.02
CA TYR A 132 37.12 -13.68 0.92
C TYR A 132 37.25 -13.53 2.45
N LYS A 133 36.62 -14.49 3.13
CA LYS A 133 37.10 -15.51 4.11
C LYS A 133 38.17 -15.18 5.18
N HIS A 134 37.95 -15.84 6.33
CA HIS A 134 38.84 -16.14 7.47
C HIS A 134 39.13 -14.93 8.37
N SER A 135 39.02 -15.03 9.70
CA SER A 135 39.41 -16.14 10.57
C SER A 135 38.54 -16.26 11.83
#